data_AF-A0A967GVF7-F1
#
_entry.id   AF-A0A967GVF7-F1
#
_cell.length_a   1.000
_cell.length_b   1.000
_cell.length_c   1.000
_cell.angle_alpha   90.00
_cell.angle_beta   90.00
_cell.angle_gamma   90.00
#
_symmetry.space_group_name_H-M   'P 1'
#
loop_
_entity.id
_entity.type
_entity.pdbx_description
1 polymer ?
#
loop_
_entity_poly.entity_id
_entity_poly.type
_entity_poly.pdbx_seq_one_letter_code
_entity_poly.pdbx_strand_id
1 'polypeptide(L)'
;MDVPRIAAAGVLILVVLLADSGLLRGESLLEVRRGPESGTVILEGSGRANGSHRLELGYGLEDWWPVFAVRGTAEWSWDWDGVGDLREGFFRLVDAVPPVIASHSSLKTEITLPDDDFLSEPLGGVGPRFEQVEVRWVKFALIMDGLPRVYFQKTADYPFHFDFATERLSPFLGMDLEEFNGVSLFRDGQEIVLGAVLWAPQREEYGIQLVGQDAYPREMVRFLYEAVDGQLGKPAGAEGFYMPTFEQTRAAERDRTYFSNHGIEVSSPERWVGGSVCYAEGWALGRLVFVRGEEIEEAYANGDLLPTDILLTDGVPAEVPFVAGIISLAPSTPNSHVAILAQSYGVPFVYLREPAEQERVTGLAGHEVVLR
;
A
#
# COMPACT_ATOMS: atom_id res chain seq x y z
N MET A 1 33.51 50.76 -4.42
CA MET A 1 32.89 49.81 -3.48
C MET A 1 31.56 49.47 -4.09
N ASP A 2 31.55 48.45 -4.93
CA ASP A 2 30.36 47.95 -5.61
C ASP A 2 30.11 46.53 -5.13
N VAL A 3 28.90 46.32 -4.63
CA VAL A 3 28.37 45.03 -4.18
C VAL A 3 28.06 44.19 -5.44
N PRO A 4 28.53 42.94 -5.56
CA PRO A 4 28.02 42.05 -6.58
C PRO A 4 26.70 41.42 -6.11
N ARG A 5 25.72 41.51 -7.01
CA ARG A 5 24.41 40.85 -6.95
C ARG A 5 24.58 39.32 -6.99
N ILE A 6 23.91 38.63 -6.07
CA ILE A 6 23.71 37.18 -6.15
C ILE A 6 22.52 36.95 -7.10
N ALA A 7 22.80 36.39 -8.28
CA ALA A 7 21.78 35.81 -9.14
C ALA A 7 21.61 34.34 -8.74
N ALA A 8 20.42 33.99 -8.25
CA ALA A 8 20.04 32.62 -7.96
C ALA A 8 19.84 31.86 -9.29
N ALA A 9 20.65 30.83 -9.49
CA ALA A 9 20.39 29.73 -10.41
C ALA A 9 20.96 28.47 -9.74
N GLY A 10 20.23 27.93 -8.78
CA GLY A 10 20.59 26.72 -8.07
C GLY A 10 19.78 25.55 -8.60
N VAL A 11 20.45 24.64 -9.33
CA VAL A 11 20.27 23.20 -9.18
C VAL A 11 21.70 22.66 -9.27
N LEU A 12 22.32 22.44 -8.11
CA LEU A 12 23.64 21.85 -8.02
C LEU A 12 23.47 20.33 -8.01
N ILE A 13 23.64 19.70 -9.18
CA ILE A 13 23.69 18.24 -9.30
C ILE A 13 24.99 17.78 -8.63
N LEU A 14 24.90 17.24 -7.41
CA LEU A 14 26.03 16.60 -6.75
C LEU A 14 26.06 15.12 -7.15
N VAL A 15 26.86 14.82 -8.17
CA VAL A 15 27.25 13.45 -8.54
C VAL A 15 28.24 12.94 -7.50
N VAL A 16 27.86 11.92 -6.72
CA VAL A 16 28.82 11.16 -5.92
C VAL A 16 29.17 9.89 -6.69
N LEU A 17 30.33 9.92 -7.36
CA LEU A 17 31.05 8.74 -7.84
C LEU A 17 31.80 8.14 -6.64
N LEU A 18 31.37 6.96 -6.16
CA LEU A 18 32.26 6.07 -5.44
C LEU A 18 32.81 5.05 -6.45
N ALA A 19 33.86 5.46 -7.17
CA ALA A 19 34.71 4.53 -7.92
C ALA A 19 36.07 4.49 -7.20
N ASP A 20 36.29 3.44 -6.41
CA ASP A 20 37.64 3.16 -5.91
C ASP A 20 38.46 2.61 -7.07
N SER A 21 39.54 3.31 -7.40
CA SER A 21 40.28 3.13 -8.64
C SER A 21 41.12 1.85 -8.61
N GLY A 22 40.61 0.80 -9.24
CA GLY A 22 41.39 -0.41 -9.53
C GLY A 22 40.63 -1.47 -10.33
N LEU A 23 40.80 -1.48 -11.66
CA LEU A 23 40.51 -2.63 -12.55
C LEU A 23 39.07 -3.19 -12.49
N LEU A 24 38.07 -2.53 -13.09
CA LEU A 24 36.74 -3.13 -13.25
C LEU A 24 36.20 -2.97 -14.68
N ARG A 25 36.38 -4.01 -15.51
CA ARG A 25 35.45 -4.29 -16.61
C ARG A 25 34.20 -4.93 -15.98
N GLY A 26 33.09 -4.21 -15.91
CA GLY A 26 31.79 -4.78 -15.52
C GLY A 26 31.03 -4.07 -14.39
N GLU A 27 31.29 -2.79 -14.14
CA GLU A 27 30.46 -1.96 -13.24
C GLU A 27 29.23 -1.42 -13.99
N SER A 28 28.11 -1.33 -13.28
CA SER A 28 26.90 -0.70 -13.77
C SER A 28 27.02 0.83 -13.68
N LEU A 29 26.62 1.53 -14.74
CA LEU A 29 26.68 2.98 -14.86
C LEU A 29 25.26 3.55 -14.99
N LEU A 30 25.01 4.64 -14.28
CA LEU A 30 23.80 5.45 -14.41
C LEU A 30 24.18 6.84 -14.93
N GLU A 31 23.56 7.25 -16.01
CA GLU A 31 23.63 8.60 -16.54
C GLU A 31 22.29 9.30 -16.40
N VAL A 32 22.32 10.55 -15.97
CA VAL A 32 21.12 11.37 -15.76
C VAL A 32 21.28 12.66 -16.55
N ARG A 33 20.35 12.92 -17.45
CA ARG A 33 20.39 14.06 -18.36
C ARG A 33 19.04 14.75 -18.39
N ARG A 34 19.03 16.06 -18.62
CA ARG A 34 17.76 16.76 -18.84
C ARG A 34 17.10 16.24 -20.11
N GLY A 35 15.80 15.97 -20.03
CA GLY A 35 15.03 15.55 -21.18
C GLY A 35 14.78 16.69 -22.17
N PRO A 36 14.22 16.37 -23.34
CA PRO A 36 13.95 17.34 -24.40
C PRO A 36 12.81 18.32 -24.04
N GLU A 37 11.93 17.93 -23.12
CA GLU A 37 10.81 18.72 -22.64
C GLU A 37 11.12 19.34 -21.27
N SER A 38 10.48 20.48 -20.98
CA SER A 38 10.64 21.12 -19.67
C SER A 38 10.03 20.23 -18.59
N GLY A 39 10.82 19.88 -17.59
CA GLY A 39 10.36 19.04 -16.48
C GLY A 39 10.45 17.54 -16.75
N THR A 40 11.20 17.12 -17.78
CA THR A 40 11.54 15.69 -17.97
C THR A 40 13.04 15.44 -17.74
N VAL A 41 13.35 14.22 -17.33
CA VAL A 41 14.73 13.73 -17.12
C VAL A 41 14.86 12.39 -17.80
N ILE A 42 15.91 12.25 -18.61
CA ILE A 42 16.28 10.97 -19.20
C ILE A 42 17.31 10.30 -18.29
N LEU A 43 17.00 9.09 -17.86
CA LEU A 43 17.90 8.23 -17.11
C LEU A 43 18.30 7.05 -17.99
N GLU A 44 19.61 6.85 -18.13
CA GLU A 44 20.19 5.78 -18.93
C GLU A 44 21.04 4.91 -18.02
N GLY A 45 20.73 3.62 -17.97
CA GLY A 45 21.53 2.66 -17.24
C GLY A 45 22.23 1.69 -18.19
N SER A 46 23.45 1.33 -17.85
CA SER A 46 24.19 0.24 -18.49
C SER A 46 24.83 -0.67 -17.44
N GLY A 47 25.04 -1.94 -17.76
CA GLY A 47 25.63 -2.90 -16.83
C GLY A 47 25.98 -4.23 -17.48
N ARG A 48 25.95 -5.31 -16.68
CA ARG A 48 26.33 -6.64 -17.17
C ARG A 48 25.40 -7.10 -18.29
N ALA A 49 25.96 -7.79 -19.29
CA ALA A 49 25.17 -8.45 -20.33
C ALA A 49 24.23 -9.48 -19.69
N ASN A 50 22.91 -9.29 -19.85
CA ASN A 50 21.82 -10.01 -19.16
C ASN A 50 21.55 -9.61 -17.70
N GLY A 51 22.06 -8.45 -17.27
CA GLY A 51 21.75 -7.85 -15.98
C GLY A 51 20.27 -7.48 -15.88
N SER A 52 19.77 -7.47 -14.66
CA SER A 52 18.51 -6.82 -14.31
C SER A 52 18.85 -5.63 -13.44
N HIS A 53 18.13 -4.53 -13.63
CA HIS A 53 18.45 -3.27 -12.99
C HIS A 53 17.21 -2.68 -12.32
N ARG A 54 17.39 -2.15 -11.12
CA ARG A 54 16.39 -1.35 -10.42
C ARG A 54 16.98 0.03 -10.17
N LEU A 55 16.22 1.06 -10.53
CA LEU A 55 16.54 2.43 -10.23
C LEU A 55 15.80 2.86 -8.97
N GLU A 56 16.53 3.46 -8.05
CA GLU A 56 15.98 3.97 -6.80
C GLU A 56 16.15 5.48 -6.70
N LEU A 57 15.15 6.12 -6.09
CA LEU A 57 15.14 7.54 -5.74
C LEU A 57 15.24 7.66 -4.21
N GLY A 58 16.01 8.65 -3.75
CA GLY A 58 16.01 9.10 -2.36
C GLY A 58 16.00 10.62 -2.28
N TYR A 59 15.24 11.20 -1.34
CA TYR A 59 15.31 12.64 -1.04
C TYR A 59 16.46 13.00 -0.08
N GLY A 60 17.23 11.98 0.33
CA GLY A 60 18.43 12.04 1.12
C GLY A 60 19.28 10.81 0.81
N LEU A 61 20.26 10.50 1.65
CA LEU A 61 21.14 9.34 1.48
C LEU A 61 20.77 8.15 2.38
N GLU A 62 19.78 8.33 3.25
CA GLU A 62 19.34 7.33 4.23
C GLU A 62 18.22 6.46 3.65
N ASP A 63 17.21 7.09 3.06
CA ASP A 63 16.05 6.40 2.51
C ASP A 63 16.07 6.30 0.98
N TRP A 64 15.78 5.10 0.47
CA TRP A 64 15.76 4.80 -0.95
C TRP A 64 14.59 3.90 -1.30
N TRP A 65 13.92 4.17 -2.41
CA TRP A 65 12.80 3.35 -2.90
C TRP A 65 12.83 3.21 -4.41
N PRO A 66 12.29 2.11 -4.97
CA PRO A 66 12.29 1.93 -6.40
C PRO A 66 11.29 2.84 -7.10
N VAL A 67 11.69 3.26 -8.29
CA VAL A 67 10.88 4.08 -9.19
C VAL A 67 10.87 3.52 -10.61
N PHE A 68 11.81 2.62 -10.93
CA PHE A 68 11.87 1.93 -12.21
C PHE A 68 12.62 0.60 -12.07
N ALA A 69 12.24 -0.40 -12.86
CA ALA A 69 12.87 -1.70 -12.87
C ALA A 69 12.84 -2.32 -14.27
N VAL A 70 13.92 -2.96 -14.68
CA VAL A 70 14.02 -3.60 -16.00
C VAL A 70 14.78 -4.93 -15.94
N ARG A 71 14.29 -5.91 -16.68
CA ARG A 71 14.77 -7.30 -16.64
C ARG A 71 15.53 -7.69 -17.90
N GLY A 72 16.67 -8.34 -17.71
CA GLY A 72 17.41 -9.02 -18.77
C GLY A 72 17.90 -8.10 -19.88
N THR A 73 18.08 -6.80 -19.59
CA THR A 73 18.65 -5.84 -20.52
C THR A 73 19.89 -5.22 -19.91
N ALA A 74 20.96 -5.20 -20.71
CA ALA A 74 22.24 -4.62 -20.31
C ALA A 74 22.26 -3.10 -20.41
N GLU A 75 21.39 -2.54 -21.24
CA GLU A 75 21.27 -1.10 -21.50
C GLU A 75 19.78 -0.73 -21.53
N TRP A 76 19.44 0.42 -20.97
CA TRP A 76 18.08 0.93 -20.95
C TRP A 76 18.09 2.45 -20.89
N SER A 77 17.01 3.05 -21.39
CA SER A 77 16.73 4.47 -21.31
C SER A 77 15.30 4.65 -20.84
N TRP A 78 15.10 5.50 -19.86
CA TRP A 78 13.80 5.83 -19.29
C TRP A 78 13.61 7.34 -19.28
N ASP A 79 12.53 7.79 -19.91
CA ASP A 79 12.09 9.18 -19.86
C ASP A 79 11.15 9.34 -18.65
N TRP A 80 11.66 9.98 -17.61
CA TRP A 80 10.88 10.30 -16.43
C TRP A 80 10.19 11.64 -16.63
N ASP A 81 8.86 11.58 -16.69
CA ASP A 81 7.94 12.70 -16.72
C ASP A 81 7.67 13.32 -15.32
N GLY A 82 7.21 14.57 -15.31
CA GLY A 82 6.76 15.20 -14.05
C GLY A 82 7.88 15.59 -13.07
N VAL A 83 9.13 15.64 -13.52
CA VAL A 83 10.32 16.00 -12.72
C VAL A 83 10.31 17.48 -12.29
N GLY A 84 9.55 18.33 -12.98
CA GLY A 84 9.39 19.74 -12.61
C GLY A 84 8.85 19.96 -11.19
N ASP A 85 8.06 19.02 -10.68
CA ASP A 85 7.51 19.04 -9.33
C ASP A 85 8.26 18.11 -8.35
N LEU A 86 9.36 17.47 -8.79
CA LEU A 86 10.17 16.64 -7.91
C LEU A 86 10.95 17.52 -6.95
N ARG A 87 10.96 17.10 -5.68
CA ARG A 87 11.93 17.59 -4.72
C ARG A 87 13.33 17.18 -5.18
N GLU A 88 14.33 18.04 -4.95
CA GLU A 88 15.73 17.66 -5.19
C GLU A 88 16.04 16.32 -4.50
N GLY A 89 16.67 15.41 -5.23
CA GLY A 89 16.90 14.04 -4.78
C GLY A 89 18.07 13.38 -5.51
N PHE A 90 18.37 12.15 -5.09
CA PHE A 90 19.47 11.34 -5.57
C PHE A 90 18.94 10.08 -6.25
N PHE A 91 19.65 9.64 -7.28
CA PHE A 91 19.39 8.38 -7.93
C PHE A 91 20.51 7.40 -7.65
N ARG A 92 20.16 6.13 -7.47
CA ARG A 92 21.13 5.05 -7.50
C ARG A 92 20.63 3.89 -8.34
N LEU A 93 21.56 3.26 -9.03
CA LEU A 93 21.32 2.05 -9.82
C LEU A 93 21.72 0.85 -8.98
N VAL A 94 20.80 -0.10 -8.87
CA VAL A 94 21.01 -1.36 -8.14
C VAL A 94 20.96 -2.50 -9.14
N ASP A 95 22.01 -3.33 -9.14
CA ASP A 95 21.98 -4.61 -9.85
C ASP A 95 21.04 -5.56 -9.11
N ALA A 96 20.00 -5.98 -9.82
CA ALA A 96 18.93 -6.78 -9.27
C ALA A 96 19.13 -8.26 -9.58
N VAL A 97 19.08 -9.10 -8.55
CA VAL A 97 18.99 -10.55 -8.70
C VAL A 97 17.68 -11.00 -8.05
N PRO A 98 16.62 -11.24 -8.84
CA PRO A 98 15.33 -11.65 -8.30
C PRO A 98 15.45 -13.00 -7.58
N PRO A 99 14.81 -13.18 -6.41
CA PRO A 99 14.82 -14.45 -5.72
C PRO A 99 14.11 -15.53 -6.54
N VAL A 100 14.55 -16.78 -6.35
CA VAL A 100 13.92 -17.94 -6.99
C VAL A 100 12.79 -18.42 -6.09
N ILE A 101 11.56 -18.14 -6.50
CA ILE A 101 10.35 -18.59 -5.81
C ILE A 101 9.86 -19.91 -6.43
N ALA A 102 9.67 -20.92 -5.59
CA ALA A 102 9.16 -22.21 -6.03
C ALA A 102 7.69 -22.08 -6.48
N SER A 103 7.35 -22.72 -7.59
CA SER A 103 5.95 -22.80 -8.05
C SER A 103 5.09 -23.56 -7.04
N HIS A 104 3.89 -23.08 -6.77
CA HIS A 104 2.93 -23.74 -5.90
C HIS A 104 1.49 -23.41 -6.33
N SER A 105 0.51 -24.27 -6.01
CA SER A 105 -0.90 -24.02 -6.38
C SER A 105 -1.54 -22.84 -5.65
N SER A 106 -0.94 -22.37 -4.56
CA SER A 106 -1.41 -21.23 -3.75
C SER A 106 -0.70 -19.92 -4.10
N LEU A 107 0.14 -19.90 -5.14
CA LEU A 107 0.95 -18.76 -5.55
C LEU A 107 0.94 -18.61 -7.08
N LYS A 108 0.72 -17.39 -7.57
CA LYS A 108 0.94 -17.03 -8.98
C LYS A 108 1.26 -15.56 -9.14
N THR A 109 1.60 -15.13 -10.36
CA THR A 109 2.08 -13.76 -10.62
C THR A 109 1.16 -12.93 -11.50
N GLU A 110 0.06 -13.49 -11.98
CA GLU A 110 -0.97 -12.82 -12.79
C GLU A 110 -2.35 -13.22 -12.27
N ILE A 111 -3.32 -12.31 -12.30
CA ILE A 111 -4.71 -12.52 -11.88
C ILE A 111 -5.63 -12.13 -13.03
N THR A 112 -6.71 -12.88 -13.25
CA THR A 112 -7.74 -12.54 -14.24
C THR A 112 -9.06 -12.17 -13.55
N LEU A 113 -9.49 -10.91 -13.65
CA LEU A 113 -10.78 -10.45 -13.16
C LEU A 113 -11.88 -10.72 -14.20
N PRO A 114 -13.14 -11.00 -13.80
CA PRO A 114 -13.64 -11.10 -12.41
C PRO A 114 -13.48 -12.51 -11.79
N ASP A 115 -13.15 -13.51 -12.62
CA ASP A 115 -13.24 -14.92 -12.27
C ASP A 115 -11.85 -15.54 -12.14
N ASP A 116 -11.32 -15.45 -10.92
CA ASP A 116 -10.08 -16.08 -10.52
C ASP A 116 -10.30 -16.92 -9.26
N ASP A 117 -9.70 -18.11 -9.18
CA ASP A 117 -9.80 -18.99 -8.01
C ASP A 117 -8.92 -18.54 -6.83
N PHE A 118 -8.12 -17.49 -7.01
CA PHE A 118 -7.35 -16.82 -5.95
C PHE A 118 -8.14 -15.73 -5.24
N LEU A 119 -9.17 -15.19 -5.87
CA LEU A 119 -10.04 -14.19 -5.27
C LEU A 119 -10.80 -14.81 -4.09
N SER A 120 -11.06 -13.99 -3.08
CA SER A 120 -11.92 -14.34 -1.96
C SER A 120 -13.30 -14.78 -2.43
N GLU A 121 -13.98 -15.50 -1.55
CA GLU A 121 -15.43 -15.56 -1.62
C GLU A 121 -16.01 -14.14 -1.55
N PRO A 122 -17.11 -13.88 -2.25
CA PRO A 122 -17.79 -12.61 -2.18
C PRO A 122 -18.27 -12.31 -0.77
N LEU A 123 -17.80 -11.19 -0.21
CA LEU A 123 -18.46 -10.60 0.96
C LEU A 123 -19.48 -9.57 0.45
N GLY A 124 -20.74 -9.99 0.39
CA GLY A 124 -21.87 -9.06 0.39
C GLY A 124 -22.09 -8.54 1.80
N GLY A 125 -22.33 -7.23 1.96
CA GLY A 125 -22.59 -6.64 3.28
C GLY A 125 -23.66 -7.43 4.05
N VAL A 126 -23.30 -7.94 5.23
CA VAL A 126 -24.19 -8.72 6.09
C VAL A 126 -24.98 -7.73 6.96
N GLY A 127 -26.05 -7.17 6.40
CA GLY A 127 -26.88 -6.19 7.09
C GLY A 127 -28.31 -6.18 6.53
N PRO A 128 -29.37 -6.06 7.36
CA PRO A 128 -30.75 -6.20 6.89
C PRO A 128 -31.26 -5.13 5.91
N ARG A 129 -30.45 -4.15 5.48
CA ARG A 129 -30.85 -3.13 4.49
C ARG A 129 -29.61 -2.64 3.73
N PHE A 130 -29.83 -2.38 2.43
CA PHE A 130 -28.97 -1.65 1.48
C PHE A 130 -28.07 -2.51 0.58
N GLU A 131 -27.98 -2.05 -0.67
CA GLU A 131 -27.59 -2.80 -1.87
C GLU A 131 -26.31 -3.62 -1.69
N GLN A 132 -26.39 -4.92 -2.00
CA GLN A 132 -25.24 -5.81 -2.04
C GLN A 132 -24.30 -5.34 -3.16
N VAL A 133 -23.29 -4.55 -2.80
CA VAL A 133 -22.10 -4.46 -3.64
C VAL A 133 -21.15 -5.51 -3.13
N GLU A 134 -21.00 -6.53 -3.95
CA GLU A 134 -20.08 -7.61 -3.74
C GLU A 134 -18.67 -7.04 -3.90
N VAL A 135 -17.82 -7.21 -2.90
CA VAL A 135 -16.39 -6.93 -3.04
C VAL A 135 -15.65 -8.24 -2.86
N ARG A 136 -14.85 -8.59 -3.87
CA ARG A 136 -13.89 -9.69 -3.82
C ARG A 136 -12.49 -9.11 -3.73
N TRP A 137 -11.54 -9.87 -3.18
CA TRP A 137 -10.16 -9.41 -3.12
C TRP A 137 -9.16 -10.55 -3.30
N VAL A 138 -7.95 -10.20 -3.67
CA VAL A 138 -6.79 -11.07 -3.63
C VAL A 138 -5.62 -10.31 -3.01
N LYS A 139 -4.97 -10.93 -2.03
CA LYS A 139 -3.78 -10.35 -1.38
C LYS A 139 -2.54 -10.61 -2.25
N PHE A 140 -1.60 -9.69 -2.21
CA PHE A 140 -0.32 -9.84 -2.89
C PHE A 140 0.86 -9.40 -2.03
N ALA A 141 2.03 -9.86 -2.43
CA ALA A 141 3.34 -9.42 -1.97
C ALA A 141 4.19 -8.99 -3.17
N LEU A 142 4.82 -7.82 -3.11
CA LEU A 142 5.90 -7.42 -4.00
C LEU A 142 7.22 -7.59 -3.28
N ILE A 143 8.03 -8.56 -3.70
CA ILE A 143 9.38 -8.69 -3.18
C ILE A 143 10.20 -7.57 -3.78
N MET A 144 10.71 -6.70 -2.93
CA MET A 144 11.49 -5.55 -3.35
C MET A 144 12.85 -6.04 -3.80
N ASP A 145 13.54 -6.83 -3.00
CA ASP A 145 14.87 -7.37 -3.28
C ASP A 145 15.03 -7.91 -4.70
N GLY A 146 15.91 -7.23 -5.45
CA GLY A 146 16.08 -7.46 -6.88
C GLY A 146 15.10 -6.66 -7.74
N LEU A 147 14.31 -7.35 -8.55
CA LEU A 147 13.31 -6.71 -9.42
C LEU A 147 11.92 -6.93 -8.81
N PRO A 148 11.20 -5.84 -8.49
CA PRO A 148 9.85 -5.93 -7.95
C PRO A 148 8.98 -6.85 -8.78
N ARG A 149 8.49 -7.92 -8.15
CA ARG A 149 7.62 -8.92 -8.75
C ARG A 149 6.47 -9.20 -7.82
N VAL A 150 5.28 -9.16 -8.39
CA VAL A 150 4.02 -9.38 -7.68
C VAL A 150 3.76 -10.87 -7.56
N TYR A 151 3.45 -11.31 -6.34
CA TYR A 151 3.00 -12.66 -6.04
C TYR A 151 1.63 -12.57 -5.37
N PHE A 152 0.62 -13.08 -6.05
CA PHE A 152 -0.73 -13.19 -5.52
C PHE A 152 -0.84 -14.48 -4.70
N GLN A 153 -1.46 -14.37 -3.53
CA GLN A 153 -1.72 -15.52 -2.66
C GLN A 153 -3.17 -15.99 -2.85
N LYS A 154 -3.37 -17.30 -2.86
CA LYS A 154 -4.71 -17.87 -2.92
C LYS A 154 -5.44 -17.59 -1.61
N THR A 155 -6.45 -16.73 -1.66
CA THR A 155 -7.09 -16.18 -0.45
C THR A 155 -7.70 -17.25 0.45
N ALA A 156 -8.26 -18.32 -0.14
CA ALA A 156 -8.82 -19.44 0.62
C ALA A 156 -7.77 -20.25 1.40
N ASP A 157 -6.53 -20.29 0.92
CA ASP A 157 -5.43 -21.02 1.56
C ASP A 157 -4.71 -20.14 2.59
N TYR A 158 -4.58 -18.84 2.29
CA TYR A 158 -3.85 -17.86 3.10
C TYR A 158 -4.68 -16.58 3.31
N PRO A 159 -5.36 -16.44 4.47
CA PRO A 159 -6.07 -15.21 4.82
C PRO A 159 -5.15 -14.03 5.14
N PHE A 160 -3.94 -14.29 5.64
CA PHE A 160 -2.97 -13.28 6.06
C PHE A 160 -1.70 -13.31 5.20
N HIS A 161 -1.04 -12.16 5.06
CA HIS A 161 0.22 -12.04 4.31
C HIS A 161 1.37 -12.78 4.99
N PHE A 162 1.42 -12.76 6.32
CA PHE A 162 2.46 -13.40 7.14
C PHE A 162 2.61 -14.89 6.82
N ASP A 163 1.52 -15.66 6.96
CA ASP A 163 1.54 -17.11 6.72
C ASP A 163 1.93 -17.42 5.26
N PHE A 164 1.43 -16.64 4.30
CA PHE A 164 1.78 -16.82 2.89
C PHE A 164 3.27 -16.58 2.63
N ALA A 165 3.79 -15.45 3.10
CA ALA A 165 5.16 -15.06 2.83
C ALA A 165 6.15 -16.04 3.48
N THR A 166 5.92 -16.38 4.75
CA THR A 166 6.82 -17.23 5.54
C THR A 166 6.75 -18.72 5.19
N GLU A 167 5.73 -19.15 4.43
CA GLU A 167 5.64 -20.52 3.93
C GLU A 167 5.97 -20.67 2.43
N ARG A 168 5.85 -19.60 1.63
CA ARG A 168 5.93 -19.69 0.16
C ARG A 168 6.99 -18.84 -0.49
N LEU A 169 7.41 -17.74 0.13
CA LEU A 169 8.37 -16.82 -0.47
C LEU A 169 9.76 -17.09 0.11
N SER A 170 10.66 -17.62 -0.74
CA SER A 170 11.97 -18.12 -0.31
C SER A 170 12.80 -17.18 0.60
N PRO A 171 12.79 -15.84 0.42
CA PRO A 171 13.55 -14.95 1.30
C PRO A 171 13.03 -14.89 2.74
N PHE A 172 11.75 -15.19 2.95
CA PHE A 172 11.05 -14.98 4.23
C PHE A 172 10.73 -16.29 4.96
N LEU A 173 11.21 -17.42 4.46
CA LEU A 173 10.82 -18.74 4.97
C LEU A 173 11.17 -18.91 6.45
N GLY A 174 10.15 -19.21 7.25
CA GLY A 174 10.30 -19.50 8.68
C GLY A 174 10.63 -18.30 9.57
N MET A 175 10.55 -17.07 9.05
CA MET A 175 10.59 -15.87 9.89
C MET A 175 9.46 -15.89 10.91
N ASP A 176 9.71 -15.37 12.10
CA ASP A 176 8.64 -15.11 13.05
C ASP A 176 7.89 -13.81 12.72
N LEU A 177 6.82 -13.53 13.48
CA LEU A 177 5.96 -12.38 13.23
C LEU A 177 6.68 -11.04 13.43
N GLU A 178 7.59 -10.95 14.40
CA GLU A 178 8.33 -9.72 14.68
C GLU A 178 9.34 -9.44 13.56
N GLU A 179 10.10 -10.46 13.16
CA GLU A 179 11.03 -10.40 12.03
C GLU A 179 10.30 -10.00 10.73
N PHE A 180 9.18 -10.66 10.42
CA PHE A 180 8.43 -10.39 9.21
C PHE A 180 7.81 -8.99 9.21
N ASN A 181 7.27 -8.54 10.35
CA ASN A 181 6.72 -7.18 10.47
C ASN A 181 7.81 -6.13 10.25
N GLY A 182 9.02 -6.36 10.78
CA GLY A 182 10.17 -5.47 10.58
C GLY A 182 10.52 -5.24 9.11
N VAL A 183 10.51 -6.30 8.28
CA VAL A 183 10.89 -6.21 6.86
C VAL A 183 9.73 -5.87 5.91
N SER A 184 8.48 -5.87 6.41
CA SER A 184 7.28 -5.73 5.57
C SER A 184 6.42 -4.50 5.86
N LEU A 185 6.42 -3.97 7.09
CA LEU A 185 5.49 -2.90 7.49
C LEU A 185 6.14 -1.52 7.55
N PHE A 186 7.44 -1.44 7.84
CA PHE A 186 8.16 -0.18 7.94
C PHE A 186 9.01 0.04 6.70
N ARG A 187 9.22 1.31 6.31
CA ARG A 187 9.97 1.65 5.09
C ARG A 187 11.48 1.47 5.27
N ASP A 188 11.98 1.68 6.48
CA ASP A 188 13.39 1.41 6.81
C ASP A 188 13.65 -0.09 6.74
N GLY A 189 14.62 -0.51 5.94
CA GLY A 189 14.95 -1.92 5.72
C GLY A 189 13.86 -2.75 5.03
N GLN A 190 12.88 -2.14 4.35
CA GLN A 190 11.77 -2.88 3.75
C GLN A 190 12.22 -3.78 2.60
N GLU A 191 11.96 -5.08 2.71
CA GLU A 191 12.31 -6.09 1.69
C GLU A 191 11.09 -6.57 0.89
N ILE A 192 9.88 -6.31 1.40
CA ILE A 192 8.61 -6.74 0.79
C ILE A 192 7.53 -5.69 1.03
N VAL A 193 6.78 -5.36 -0.02
CA VAL A 193 5.58 -4.51 0.07
C VAL A 193 4.35 -5.39 0.00
N LEU A 194 3.42 -5.20 0.91
CA LEU A 194 2.17 -5.96 0.98
C LEU A 194 1.02 -5.16 0.41
N GLY A 195 -0.02 -5.85 -0.05
CA GLY A 195 -1.21 -5.17 -0.54
C GLY A 195 -2.33 -6.12 -0.92
N ALA A 196 -3.37 -5.54 -1.53
CA ALA A 196 -4.49 -6.28 -2.06
C ALA A 196 -5.06 -5.62 -3.31
N VAL A 197 -5.53 -6.44 -4.24
CA VAL A 197 -6.42 -6.01 -5.31
C VAL A 197 -7.84 -6.28 -4.84
N LEU A 198 -8.68 -5.25 -4.87
CA LEU A 198 -10.10 -5.32 -4.60
C LEU A 198 -10.85 -5.25 -5.93
N TRP A 199 -11.99 -5.94 -6.02
CA TRP A 199 -12.80 -6.00 -7.22
C TRP A 199 -14.29 -5.86 -6.87
N ALA A 200 -14.95 -4.90 -7.51
CA ALA A 200 -16.38 -4.66 -7.44
C ALA A 200 -17.03 -5.06 -8.78
N PRO A 201 -17.41 -6.34 -8.98
CA PRO A 201 -17.89 -6.85 -10.26
C PRO A 201 -19.11 -6.09 -10.81
N GLN A 202 -20.03 -5.64 -9.95
CA GLN A 202 -21.23 -4.93 -10.39
C GLN A 202 -20.94 -3.52 -10.94
N ARG A 203 -19.75 -2.98 -10.67
CA ARG A 203 -19.32 -1.65 -11.12
C ARG A 203 -18.30 -1.72 -12.25
N GLU A 204 -17.75 -2.90 -12.54
CA GLU A 204 -16.56 -3.06 -13.40
C GLU A 204 -15.36 -2.24 -12.90
N GLU A 205 -15.20 -2.14 -11.57
CA GLU A 205 -14.15 -1.33 -10.93
C GLU A 205 -13.21 -2.18 -10.08
N TYR A 206 -11.91 -1.90 -10.14
CA TYR A 206 -10.90 -2.50 -9.26
C TYR A 206 -10.12 -1.43 -8.49
N GLY A 207 -9.65 -1.81 -7.32
CA GLY A 207 -8.85 -0.96 -6.44
C GLY A 207 -7.57 -1.68 -6.05
N ILE A 208 -6.45 -0.96 -6.01
CA ILE A 208 -5.17 -1.47 -5.49
C ILE A 208 -4.90 -0.80 -4.15
N GLN A 209 -4.70 -1.60 -3.11
CA GLN A 209 -4.27 -1.15 -1.79
C GLN A 209 -2.81 -1.53 -1.55
N LEU A 210 -2.07 -0.62 -0.93
CA LEU A 210 -0.70 -0.84 -0.45
C LEU A 210 -0.70 -0.74 1.07
N VAL A 211 -0.07 -1.71 1.74
CA VAL A 211 -0.04 -1.84 3.20
C VAL A 211 1.36 -1.47 3.69
N GLY A 212 1.43 -0.55 4.65
CA GLY A 212 2.65 -0.13 5.33
C GLY A 212 2.31 0.85 6.45
N GLN A 213 3.08 0.82 7.53
CA GLN A 213 2.97 1.71 8.70
C GLN A 213 3.52 3.11 8.40
N ASP A 214 4.52 3.18 7.53
CA ASP A 214 5.06 4.45 7.03
C ASP A 214 4.40 4.85 5.71
N ALA A 215 4.07 6.13 5.55
CA ALA A 215 3.55 6.64 4.30
C ALA A 215 4.57 6.48 3.15
N TYR A 216 4.15 5.86 2.06
CA TYR A 216 4.97 5.70 0.87
C TYR A 216 5.12 7.03 0.11
N PRO A 217 6.32 7.35 -0.40
CA PRO A 217 6.50 8.45 -1.34
C PRO A 217 5.66 8.23 -2.60
N ARG A 218 5.08 9.31 -3.16
CA ARG A 218 4.18 9.24 -4.32
C ARG A 218 4.81 8.56 -5.54
N GLU A 219 6.12 8.70 -5.75
CA GLU A 219 6.85 8.05 -6.84
C GLU A 219 6.92 6.52 -6.64
N MET A 220 7.11 6.08 -5.39
CA MET A 220 7.08 4.65 -5.03
C MET A 220 5.66 4.10 -5.22
N VAL A 221 4.63 4.83 -4.79
CA VAL A 221 3.23 4.42 -4.98
C VAL A 221 2.91 4.24 -6.47
N ARG A 222 3.30 5.19 -7.33
CA ARG A 222 3.13 5.07 -8.79
C ARG A 222 3.79 3.78 -9.31
N PHE A 223 5.05 3.57 -8.97
CA PHE A 223 5.80 2.39 -9.40
C PHE A 223 5.13 1.08 -8.95
N LEU A 224 4.74 0.99 -7.68
CA LEU A 224 4.08 -0.19 -7.12
C LEU A 224 2.69 -0.42 -7.74
N TYR A 225 1.92 0.64 -7.92
CA TYR A 225 0.60 0.59 -8.54
C TYR A 225 0.70 0.06 -9.97
N GLU A 226 1.56 0.65 -10.81
CA GLU A 226 1.77 0.22 -12.19
C GLU A 226 2.28 -1.23 -12.27
N ALA A 227 3.16 -1.63 -11.35
CA ALA A 227 3.67 -3.01 -11.28
C ALA A 227 2.56 -4.02 -11.00
N VAL A 228 1.63 -3.72 -10.08
CA VAL A 228 0.47 -4.57 -9.77
C VAL A 228 -0.54 -4.54 -10.90
N ASP A 229 -0.88 -3.34 -11.38
CA ASP A 229 -1.87 -3.12 -12.43
C ASP A 229 -1.53 -3.88 -13.72
N GLY A 230 -0.24 -3.90 -14.09
CA GLY A 230 0.27 -4.62 -15.25
C GLY A 230 0.16 -6.15 -15.16
N GLN A 231 -0.14 -6.72 -13.98
CA GLN A 231 -0.37 -8.16 -13.79
C GLN A 231 -1.85 -8.55 -13.77
N LEU A 232 -2.75 -7.60 -14.03
CA LEU A 232 -4.20 -7.82 -14.00
C LEU A 232 -4.75 -8.00 -15.42
N GLY A 233 -5.25 -9.20 -15.71
CA GLY A 233 -6.16 -9.45 -16.83
C GLY A 233 -7.54 -8.87 -16.52
N LYS A 234 -7.88 -7.73 -17.10
CA LYS A 234 -9.07 -6.93 -16.76
C LYS A 234 -10.16 -7.04 -17.84
N PRO A 235 -11.46 -7.02 -17.47
CA PRO A 235 -12.54 -6.83 -18.44
C PRO A 235 -12.35 -5.53 -19.23
N ALA A 236 -12.82 -5.51 -20.48
CA ALA A 236 -12.77 -4.30 -21.30
C ALA A 236 -13.62 -3.20 -20.67
N GLY A 237 -13.03 -2.03 -20.45
CA GLY A 237 -13.73 -0.89 -19.83
C GLY A 237 -13.59 -0.83 -18.31
N ALA A 238 -12.91 -1.79 -17.66
CA ALA A 238 -12.75 -1.76 -16.22
C ALA A 238 -11.94 -0.55 -15.74
N GLU A 239 -12.44 0.16 -14.72
CA GLU A 239 -11.81 1.35 -14.15
C GLU A 239 -10.96 0.98 -12.92
N GLY A 240 -9.75 1.54 -12.82
CA GLY A 240 -8.78 1.25 -11.77
C GLY A 240 -8.56 2.43 -10.83
N PHE A 241 -8.46 2.14 -9.53
CA PHE A 241 -8.26 3.15 -8.49
C PHE A 241 -7.12 2.78 -7.55
N TYR A 242 -6.35 3.77 -7.11
CA TYR A 242 -5.52 3.62 -5.91
C TYR A 242 -6.40 3.84 -4.68
N MET A 243 -6.52 2.83 -3.83
CA MET A 243 -7.31 2.86 -2.61
C MET A 243 -6.36 2.75 -1.39
N PRO A 244 -5.84 3.88 -0.87
CA PRO A 244 -4.88 3.86 0.23
C PRO A 244 -5.47 3.19 1.48
N THR A 245 -4.63 2.51 2.26
CA THR A 245 -4.98 2.15 3.65
C THR A 245 -4.98 3.40 4.53
N PHE A 246 -5.39 3.25 5.79
CA PHE A 246 -5.49 4.36 6.74
C PHE A 246 -4.18 5.16 6.83
N GLU A 247 -3.05 4.46 7.01
CA GLU A 247 -1.71 5.05 7.15
C GLU A 247 -1.28 5.82 5.89
N GLN A 248 -1.74 5.35 4.72
CA GLN A 248 -1.38 5.91 3.43
C GLN A 248 -2.30 7.08 3.01
N THR A 249 -3.48 7.21 3.62
CA THR A 249 -4.57 8.08 3.14
C THR A 249 -4.16 9.55 3.12
N ARG A 250 -3.57 10.06 4.20
CA ARG A 250 -3.16 11.47 4.29
C ARG A 250 -2.13 11.84 3.21
N ALA A 251 -1.17 10.96 2.95
CA ALA A 251 -0.17 11.17 1.90
C ALA A 251 -0.79 11.07 0.51
N ALA A 252 -1.67 10.08 0.28
CA ALA A 252 -2.37 9.90 -0.98
C ALA A 252 -3.22 11.13 -1.36
N GLU A 253 -3.96 11.69 -0.40
CA GLU A 253 -4.78 12.89 -0.61
C GLU A 253 -3.95 14.14 -0.88
N ARG A 254 -2.83 14.32 -0.16
CA ARG A 254 -1.90 15.42 -0.41
C ARG A 254 -1.35 15.38 -1.84
N ASP A 255 -1.03 14.17 -2.33
CA ASP A 255 -0.40 13.96 -3.62
C ASP A 255 -1.40 13.58 -4.74
N ARG A 256 -2.70 13.77 -4.51
CA ARG A 256 -3.79 13.41 -5.45
C ARG A 256 -3.59 13.97 -6.86
N THR A 257 -3.15 15.22 -6.99
CA THR A 257 -2.88 15.85 -8.30
C THR A 257 -1.71 15.16 -9.03
N TYR A 258 -0.68 14.73 -8.30
CA TYR A 258 0.41 13.97 -8.89
C TYR A 258 -0.12 12.65 -9.44
N PHE A 259 -0.90 11.90 -8.67
CA PHE A 259 -1.48 10.63 -9.14
C PHE A 259 -2.38 10.81 -10.35
N SER A 260 -3.28 11.80 -10.34
CA SER A 260 -4.19 12.04 -11.47
C SER A 260 -3.45 12.41 -12.77
N ASN A 261 -2.34 13.15 -12.67
CA ASN A 261 -1.51 13.50 -13.83
C ASN A 261 -0.82 12.27 -14.45
N HIS A 262 -0.68 11.19 -13.68
CA HIS A 262 -0.12 9.91 -14.13
C HIS A 262 -1.20 8.84 -14.33
N GLY A 263 -2.47 9.24 -14.48
CA GLY A 263 -3.57 8.32 -14.76
C GLY A 263 -3.98 7.41 -13.59
N ILE A 264 -3.58 7.75 -12.36
CA ILE A 264 -3.93 7.01 -11.14
C ILE A 264 -4.98 7.83 -10.38
N GLU A 265 -6.22 7.34 -10.32
CA GLU A 265 -7.27 7.99 -9.55
C GLU A 265 -7.25 7.50 -8.09
N VAL A 266 -7.08 8.42 -7.14
CA VAL A 266 -7.19 8.11 -5.71
C VAL A 266 -8.66 8.00 -5.33
N SER A 267 -9.05 6.89 -4.72
CA SER A 267 -10.42 6.67 -4.24
C SER A 267 -10.42 5.95 -2.89
N SER A 268 -11.58 5.53 -2.42
CA SER A 268 -11.73 4.77 -1.18
C SER A 268 -12.76 3.66 -1.34
N PRO A 269 -12.77 2.65 -0.45
CA PRO A 269 -13.82 1.63 -0.43
C PRO A 269 -15.23 2.22 -0.30
N GLU A 270 -15.36 3.48 0.16
CA GLU A 270 -16.64 4.17 0.23
C GLU A 270 -17.38 4.24 -1.11
N ARG A 271 -16.61 4.24 -2.20
CA ARG A 271 -17.11 4.24 -3.59
C ARG A 271 -18.05 3.07 -3.87
N TRP A 272 -17.81 1.94 -3.23
CA TRP A 272 -18.53 0.70 -3.49
C TRP A 272 -19.60 0.38 -2.46
N VAL A 273 -19.63 1.05 -1.31
CA VAL A 273 -20.62 0.74 -0.27
C VAL A 273 -21.85 1.64 -0.42
N GLY A 274 -23.04 1.06 -0.54
CA GLY A 274 -24.30 1.81 -0.65
C GLY A 274 -24.87 2.30 0.69
N GLY A 275 -24.25 1.94 1.81
CA GLY A 275 -24.73 2.19 3.17
C GLY A 275 -23.70 1.82 4.23
N SER A 276 -24.14 1.78 5.50
CA SER A 276 -23.37 1.23 6.62
C SER A 276 -23.05 -0.25 6.37
N VAL A 277 -21.89 -0.72 6.85
CA VAL A 277 -21.39 -2.08 6.59
C VAL A 277 -21.08 -2.79 7.90
N CYS A 278 -21.60 -4.00 8.10
CA CYS A 278 -21.17 -4.89 9.17
C CYS A 278 -20.00 -5.74 8.65
N TYR A 279 -18.81 -5.52 9.22
CA TYR A 279 -17.62 -6.30 8.90
C TYR A 279 -17.50 -7.56 9.77
N ALA A 280 -17.99 -7.51 11.01
CA ALA A 280 -18.07 -8.66 11.90
C ALA A 280 -19.38 -8.61 12.69
N GLU A 281 -20.18 -9.67 12.58
CA GLU A 281 -21.41 -9.83 13.34
C GLU A 281 -21.12 -10.13 14.81
N GLY A 282 -22.03 -9.73 15.69
CA GLY A 282 -21.90 -9.99 17.12
C GLY A 282 -22.77 -9.06 17.93
N TRP A 283 -22.58 -9.07 19.25
CA TRP A 283 -23.12 -8.04 20.12
C TRP A 283 -22.16 -7.78 21.26
N ALA A 284 -22.17 -6.55 21.78
CA ALA A 284 -21.33 -6.14 22.88
C ALA A 284 -22.09 -5.17 23.79
N LEU A 285 -21.79 -5.22 25.09
CA LEU A 285 -22.15 -4.20 26.06
C LEU A 285 -20.85 -3.58 26.57
N GLY A 286 -20.74 -2.26 26.49
CA GLY A 286 -19.56 -1.54 26.93
C GLY A 286 -19.77 -0.04 26.91
N ARG A 287 -18.82 0.69 27.52
CA ARG A 287 -18.77 2.14 27.42
C ARG A 287 -18.30 2.52 26.02
N LEU A 288 -19.03 3.41 25.34
CA LEU A 288 -18.65 3.93 24.04
C LEU A 288 -17.55 4.98 24.21
N VAL A 289 -16.37 4.76 23.61
CA VAL A 289 -15.24 5.69 23.73
C VAL A 289 -14.82 6.14 22.34
N PHE A 290 -14.89 7.45 22.10
CA PHE A 290 -14.37 8.04 20.87
C PHE A 290 -12.85 8.21 20.98
N VAL A 291 -12.12 7.65 20.03
CA VAL A 291 -10.67 7.83 19.89
C VAL A 291 -10.35 8.05 18.41
N ARG A 292 -9.55 9.07 18.08
CA ARG A 292 -9.06 9.28 16.72
C ARG A 292 -8.21 8.08 16.30
N GLY A 293 -8.29 7.66 15.04
CA GLY A 293 -7.59 6.46 14.56
C GLY A 293 -6.09 6.46 14.88
N GLU A 294 -5.45 7.63 14.77
CA GLU A 294 -4.03 7.84 15.06
C GLU A 294 -3.67 7.82 16.57
N GLU A 295 -4.66 7.90 17.46
CA GLU A 295 -4.48 7.99 18.93
C GLU A 295 -4.90 6.68 19.64
N ILE A 296 -5.36 5.67 18.90
CA ILE A 296 -5.90 4.42 19.47
C ILE A 296 -4.88 3.70 20.36
N GLU A 297 -3.64 3.55 19.88
CA GLU A 297 -2.58 2.86 20.62
C GLU A 297 -2.23 3.60 21.91
N GLU A 298 -2.07 4.93 21.84
CA GLU A 298 -1.76 5.79 22.98
C GLU A 298 -2.90 5.77 24.01
N ALA A 299 -4.15 5.90 23.57
CA ALA A 299 -5.32 5.86 24.46
C ALA A 299 -5.44 4.51 25.18
N TYR A 300 -5.10 3.40 24.51
CA TYR A 300 -5.11 2.08 25.13
C TYR A 300 -3.98 1.92 26.16
N ALA A 301 -2.76 2.35 25.81
CA ALA A 301 -1.61 2.30 26.70
C ALA A 301 -1.80 3.15 27.97
N ASN A 302 -2.47 4.29 27.85
CA ASN A 302 -2.79 5.19 28.97
C ASN A 302 -3.97 4.72 29.82
N GLY A 303 -4.73 3.72 29.36
CA GLY A 303 -5.94 3.22 30.02
C GLY A 303 -7.18 4.10 29.82
N ASP A 304 -7.15 5.02 28.86
CA ASP A 304 -8.30 5.83 28.45
C ASP A 304 -9.30 5.00 27.62
N LEU A 305 -8.77 4.06 26.82
CA LEU A 305 -9.49 3.00 26.12
C LEU A 305 -9.23 1.64 26.78
N LEU A 306 -10.27 0.91 27.14
CA LEU A 306 -10.18 -0.36 27.85
C LEU A 306 -10.62 -1.56 26.99
N PRO A 307 -10.17 -2.79 27.31
CA PRO A 307 -10.66 -4.02 26.67
C PRO A 307 -12.17 -4.22 26.70
N THR A 308 -12.87 -3.61 27.66
CA THR A 308 -14.32 -3.70 27.84
C THR A 308 -15.09 -2.58 27.14
N ASP A 309 -14.40 -1.62 26.54
CA ASP A 309 -15.03 -0.49 25.86
C ASP A 309 -15.43 -0.87 24.44
N ILE A 310 -16.41 -0.13 23.90
CA ILE A 310 -16.74 -0.13 22.48
C ILE A 310 -16.03 1.07 21.87
N LEU A 311 -15.08 0.81 20.98
CA LEU A 311 -14.31 1.85 20.29
C LEU A 311 -15.19 2.51 19.22
N LEU A 312 -15.31 3.84 19.27
CA LEU A 312 -15.79 4.67 18.17
C LEU A 312 -14.60 5.41 17.57
N THR A 313 -14.38 5.33 16.26
CA THR A 313 -13.20 5.94 15.65
C THR A 313 -13.49 6.56 14.28
N ASP A 314 -12.69 7.56 13.90
CA ASP A 314 -12.76 8.27 12.61
C ASP A 314 -11.98 7.57 11.49
N GLY A 315 -11.25 6.50 11.80
CA GLY A 315 -10.63 5.61 10.83
C GLY A 315 -10.02 4.38 11.48
N VAL A 316 -9.82 3.32 10.70
CA VAL A 316 -9.35 2.03 11.21
C VAL A 316 -7.90 1.84 10.81
N PRO A 317 -6.93 2.01 11.74
CA PRO A 317 -5.53 1.72 11.47
C PRO A 317 -5.30 0.22 11.23
N ALA A 318 -4.10 -0.13 10.79
CA ALA A 318 -3.67 -1.49 10.50
C ALA A 318 -3.88 -2.44 11.69
N GLU A 319 -3.68 -1.93 12.91
CA GLU A 319 -3.88 -2.66 14.15
C GLU A 319 -4.82 -1.91 15.09
N VAL A 320 -5.75 -2.65 15.70
CA VAL A 320 -6.64 -2.16 16.76
C VAL A 320 -6.47 -3.08 17.97
N PRO A 321 -6.19 -2.54 19.17
CA PRO A 321 -6.04 -3.36 20.37
C PRO A 321 -7.37 -4.05 20.71
N PHE A 322 -7.30 -5.08 21.55
CA PHE A 322 -8.48 -5.83 21.93
C PHE A 322 -9.49 -4.92 22.67
N VAL A 323 -10.72 -4.83 22.12
CA VAL A 323 -11.86 -4.05 22.63
C VAL A 323 -13.15 -4.87 22.50
N ALA A 324 -14.22 -4.48 23.19
CA ALA A 324 -15.48 -5.22 23.20
C ALA A 324 -16.28 -5.07 21.90
N GLY A 325 -16.09 -3.98 21.15
CA GLY A 325 -16.74 -3.72 19.87
C GLY A 325 -16.07 -2.55 19.14
N ILE A 326 -16.27 -2.48 17.83
CA ILE A 326 -15.66 -1.45 16.97
C ILE A 326 -16.76 -0.79 16.13
N ILE A 327 -16.82 0.54 16.18
CA ILE A 327 -17.65 1.38 15.33
C ILE A 327 -16.72 2.36 14.60
N SER A 328 -16.70 2.31 13.28
CA SER A 328 -15.92 3.24 12.45
C SER A 328 -16.82 4.25 11.75
N LEU A 329 -16.35 5.50 11.65
CA LEU A 329 -16.96 6.58 10.87
C LEU A 329 -16.35 6.70 9.47
N ALA A 330 -15.30 5.94 9.17
CA ALA A 330 -14.74 5.80 7.83
C ALA A 330 -14.79 4.32 7.37
N PRO A 331 -14.96 4.06 6.07
CA PRO A 331 -15.05 2.70 5.59
C PRO A 331 -13.69 2.00 5.68
N SER A 332 -13.74 0.75 6.10
CA SER A 332 -12.63 -0.20 5.97
C SER A 332 -12.91 -1.17 4.82
N THR A 333 -12.02 -2.13 4.64
CA THR A 333 -12.20 -3.23 3.70
C THR A 333 -12.44 -4.54 4.43
N PRO A 334 -13.27 -5.45 3.89
CA PRO A 334 -13.51 -6.75 4.51
C PRO A 334 -12.26 -7.63 4.65
N ASN A 335 -11.20 -7.35 3.87
CA ASN A 335 -9.92 -8.07 3.91
C ASN A 335 -8.90 -7.51 4.92
N SER A 336 -9.26 -6.43 5.63
CA SER A 336 -8.38 -5.81 6.62
C SER A 336 -8.09 -6.76 7.79
N HIS A 337 -6.90 -6.63 8.38
CA HIS A 337 -6.50 -7.44 9.53
C HIS A 337 -7.51 -7.32 10.67
N VAL A 338 -7.93 -6.09 10.97
CA VAL A 338 -8.95 -5.77 11.97
C VAL A 338 -10.28 -6.48 11.70
N ALA A 339 -10.78 -6.49 10.45
CA ALA A 339 -12.03 -7.17 10.13
C ALA A 339 -11.94 -8.69 10.33
N ILE A 340 -10.86 -9.31 9.86
CA ILE A 340 -10.66 -10.76 9.98
C ILE A 340 -10.49 -11.18 11.45
N LEU A 341 -9.74 -10.41 12.23
CA LEU A 341 -9.58 -10.65 13.67
C LEU A 341 -10.89 -10.44 14.45
N ALA A 342 -11.64 -9.38 14.14
CA ALA A 342 -12.92 -9.12 14.77
C ALA A 342 -13.90 -10.29 14.56
N GLN A 343 -13.97 -10.84 13.33
CA GLN A 343 -14.74 -12.04 13.03
C GLN A 343 -14.26 -13.26 13.84
N SER A 344 -12.94 -13.46 13.92
CA SER A 344 -12.35 -14.60 14.62
C SER A 344 -12.58 -14.54 16.14
N TYR A 345 -12.58 -13.35 16.72
CA TYR A 345 -12.79 -13.12 18.15
C TYR A 345 -14.27 -12.90 18.53
N GLY A 346 -15.17 -12.81 17.56
CA GLY A 346 -16.58 -12.48 17.79
C GLY A 346 -16.80 -11.06 18.31
N VAL A 347 -15.89 -10.13 17.97
CA VAL A 347 -16.00 -8.71 18.31
C VAL A 347 -16.86 -8.04 17.23
N PRO A 348 -18.03 -7.46 17.55
CA PRO A 348 -18.86 -6.78 16.56
C PRO A 348 -18.11 -5.58 15.97
N PHE A 349 -18.07 -5.48 14.65
CA PHE A 349 -17.40 -4.40 13.92
C PHE A 349 -18.31 -3.86 12.80
N VAL A 350 -18.63 -2.57 12.89
CA VAL A 350 -19.49 -1.87 11.92
C VAL A 350 -18.88 -0.54 11.45
N TYR A 351 -19.06 -0.23 10.17
CA TYR A 351 -18.89 1.10 9.60
C TYR A 351 -20.25 1.80 9.49
N LEU A 352 -20.36 3.03 9.99
CA LEU A 352 -21.54 3.87 9.87
C LEU A 352 -21.35 4.90 8.77
N ARG A 353 -22.18 4.86 7.72
CA ARG A 353 -22.09 5.81 6.59
C ARG A 353 -22.88 7.09 6.81
N GLU A 354 -24.11 6.96 7.33
CA GLU A 354 -25.08 8.06 7.30
C GLU A 354 -24.72 9.16 8.32
N PRO A 355 -24.55 10.44 7.92
CA PRO A 355 -24.11 11.50 8.83
C PRO A 355 -25.00 11.67 10.06
N ALA A 356 -26.32 11.51 9.90
CA ALA A 356 -27.26 11.59 11.02
C ALA A 356 -27.08 10.44 12.03
N GLU A 357 -26.69 9.26 11.56
CA GLU A 357 -26.37 8.13 12.44
C GLU A 357 -25.01 8.31 13.11
N GLN A 358 -24.02 8.79 12.36
CA GLN A 358 -22.70 9.14 12.91
C GLN A 358 -22.84 10.19 14.04
N GLU A 359 -23.62 11.25 13.83
CA GLU A 359 -23.88 12.30 14.83
C GLU A 359 -24.60 11.73 16.05
N ARG A 360 -25.63 10.90 15.85
CA ARG A 360 -26.35 10.22 16.93
C ARG A 360 -25.42 9.36 17.78
N VAL A 361 -24.57 8.55 17.15
CA VAL A 361 -23.65 7.63 17.86
C VAL A 361 -22.52 8.40 18.54
N THR A 362 -21.98 9.43 17.90
CA THR A 362 -20.98 10.32 18.51
C THR A 362 -21.55 11.00 19.76
N GLY A 363 -22.83 11.40 19.74
CA GLY A 363 -23.53 11.95 20.90
C GLY A 363 -23.71 10.98 22.08
N LEU A 364 -23.46 9.68 21.88
CA LEU A 364 -23.48 8.66 22.94
C LEU A 364 -22.10 8.40 23.56
N ALA A 365 -21.04 9.06 23.09
CA ALA A 365 -19.70 8.89 23.65
C ALA A 365 -19.70 9.12 25.18
N GLY A 366 -18.99 8.26 25.90
CA GLY A 366 -18.94 8.20 27.36
C GLY A 366 -20.08 7.43 28.04
N HIS A 367 -21.12 7.01 27.30
CA HIS A 367 -22.24 6.23 27.86
C HIS A 367 -22.05 4.72 27.66
N GLU A 368 -22.69 3.91 28.50
CA GLU A 368 -22.85 2.48 28.24
C GLU A 368 -23.85 2.26 27.09
N VAL A 369 -23.45 1.45 26.12
CA VAL A 369 -24.26 1.13 24.95
C VAL A 369 -24.26 -0.37 24.69
N VAL A 370 -25.31 -0.84 24.02
CA VAL A 370 -25.35 -2.17 23.43
C VAL A 370 -25.16 -2.01 21.93
N LEU A 371 -24.07 -2.56 21.40
CA LEU A 371 -23.85 -2.72 19.96
C LEU A 371 -24.41 -4.08 19.53
N ARG A 372 -25.25 -4.11 18.50
CA ARG A 372 -25.88 -5.33 17.97
C ARG A 372 -26.23 -5.17 16.51
#